data_AF-A0A934ECU2-F1
#
_entry.id   AF-A0A934ECU2-F1
#
_cell.length_a   1.000
_cell.length_b   1.000
_cell.length_c   1.000
_cell.angle_alpha   90.00
_cell.angle_beta   90.00
_cell.angle_gamma   90.00
#
_symmetry.space_group_name_H-M   'P 1'
#
loop_
_entity.id
_entity.type
_entity.pdbx_description
1 polymer ?
#
loop_
_entity_poly.entity_id
_entity_poly.type
_entity_poly.pdbx_seq_one_letter_code
_entity_poly.pdbx_strand_id
1 'polypeptide(L)'
;QDNYAHVELTSKDHPGSIIVWAKDTTATDVNAWVKTEKLFAGATVAAATMSGKPAKKIILADGSKTIVGTIDQDILFTVEALPTDALYWNRIQDMITQSFTLTSPQQETGTGAESSAAEEFVDEEEVVQ
;
A
#
# COMPACT_ATOMS: atom_id res chain seq x y z
N GLN A 1 -5.55 1.96 -17.18
CA GLN A 1 -5.18 1.50 -15.83
C GLN A 1 -4.29 2.59 -15.30
N ASP A 2 -4.83 3.44 -14.45
CA ASP A 2 -4.12 4.60 -13.93
C ASP A 2 -3.47 4.19 -12.60
N ASN A 3 -2.15 4.30 -12.53
CA ASN A 3 -1.40 4.04 -11.32
C ASN A 3 -1.44 5.32 -10.48
N TYR A 4 -2.13 5.30 -9.34
CA TYR A 4 -2.32 6.49 -8.50
C TYR A 4 -1.08 6.83 -7.67
N ALA A 5 -0.27 5.82 -7.31
CA ALA A 5 0.93 6.03 -6.53
C ALA A 5 2.03 5.01 -6.88
N HIS A 6 3.26 5.52 -6.98
CA HIS A 6 4.50 4.76 -7.12
C HIS A 6 5.52 5.34 -6.13
N VAL A 7 5.91 4.54 -5.13
CA VAL A 7 7.02 4.90 -4.23
C VAL A 7 8.08 3.81 -4.32
N GLU A 8 9.27 4.18 -4.78
CA GLU A 8 10.42 3.26 -4.87
C GLU A 8 11.48 3.63 -3.83
N LEU A 9 11.90 2.64 -3.04
CA LEU A 9 12.99 2.75 -2.08
C LEU A 9 14.18 1.94 -2.61
N THR A 10 15.31 2.62 -2.75
CA THR A 10 16.58 2.03 -3.17
C THR A 10 17.66 2.31 -2.13
N SER A 11 18.75 1.54 -2.17
CA SER A 11 19.93 1.76 -1.34
C SER A 11 21.19 1.66 -2.19
N LYS A 12 22.18 2.50 -1.87
CA LYS A 12 23.51 2.42 -2.50
C LYS A 12 24.31 1.22 -2.01
N ASP A 13 24.10 0.84 -0.75
CA ASP A 13 24.87 -0.21 -0.08
C ASP A 13 24.20 -1.59 -0.15
N HIS A 14 22.89 -1.61 -0.41
CA HIS A 14 22.09 -2.85 -0.51
C HIS A 14 21.42 -2.93 -1.89
N PRO A 15 21.94 -3.74 -2.83
CA PRO A 15 21.34 -3.87 -4.16
C PRO A 15 19.94 -4.50 -4.07
N GLY A 16 19.02 -4.02 -4.90
CA GLY A 16 17.59 -4.35 -4.88
C GLY A 16 16.74 -3.11 -4.61
N SER A 17 15.44 -3.30 -4.38
CA SER A 17 14.53 -2.22 -4.04
C SER A 17 13.23 -2.71 -3.40
N ILE A 18 12.51 -1.77 -2.77
CA ILE A 18 11.10 -1.93 -2.42
C ILE A 18 10.29 -0.99 -3.30
N ILE A 19 9.16 -1.47 -3.80
CA ILE A 19 8.22 -0.65 -4.56
C ILE A 19 6.84 -0.76 -3.92
N VAL A 20 6.23 0.38 -3.64
CA VAL A 20 4.85 0.47 -3.15
C VAL A 20 3.96 0.99 -4.27
N TRP A 21 2.90 0.25 -4.56
CA TRP A 21 1.91 0.62 -5.57
C TRP A 21 0.52 0.77 -4.96
N ALA A 22 -0.25 1.70 -5.51
CA ALA A 22 -1.70 1.73 -5.41
C ALA A 22 -2.29 1.85 -6.82
N LYS A 23 -3.14 0.89 -7.19
CA LYS A 23 -3.75 0.82 -8.54
C LYS A 23 -5.17 0.29 -8.48
N ASP A 24 -6.00 0.69 -9.45
CA ASP A 24 -7.32 0.10 -9.61
C ASP A 24 -7.25 -1.41 -9.79
N THR A 25 -8.23 -2.12 -9.24
CA THR A 25 -8.40 -3.55 -9.44
C THR A 25 -9.86 -3.89 -9.72
N THR A 26 -10.08 -4.90 -10.56
CA THR A 26 -11.40 -5.50 -10.76
C THR A 26 -11.61 -6.74 -9.89
N ALA A 27 -10.59 -7.12 -9.11
CA ALA A 27 -10.68 -8.25 -8.20
C ALA A 27 -11.51 -7.87 -6.98
N THR A 28 -12.52 -8.67 -6.67
CA THR A 28 -13.42 -8.45 -5.53
C THR A 28 -12.72 -8.61 -4.17
N ASP A 29 -11.68 -9.43 -4.12
CA ASP A 29 -10.88 -9.66 -2.93
C ASP A 29 -9.47 -10.18 -3.29
N VAL A 30 -8.61 -10.33 -2.28
CA VAL A 30 -7.23 -10.79 -2.47
C VAL A 30 -7.11 -12.21 -2.99
N ASN A 31 -8.10 -13.08 -2.79
CA ASN A 31 -8.11 -14.43 -3.37
C ASN A 31 -8.46 -14.39 -4.86
N ALA A 32 -9.42 -13.55 -5.24
CA ALA A 32 -9.77 -13.30 -6.64
C ALA A 32 -8.56 -12.72 -7.39
N TRP A 33 -7.89 -11.72 -6.80
CA TRP A 33 -6.68 -11.12 -7.36
C TRP A 33 -5.58 -12.16 -7.61
N VAL A 34 -5.27 -12.99 -6.62
CA VAL A 34 -4.22 -14.00 -6.77
C VAL A 34 -4.55 -15.03 -7.87
N LYS A 35 -5.84 -15.36 -8.06
CA LYS A 35 -6.27 -16.33 -9.08
C LYS A 35 -6.26 -15.78 -10.50
N THR A 36 -6.46 -14.47 -10.68
CA THR A 36 -6.55 -13.85 -12.00
C THR A 36 -5.19 -13.40 -12.55
N GLU A 37 -4.21 -13.18 -11.68
CA GLU A 37 -2.88 -12.74 -12.06
C GLU A 37 -2.00 -13.89 -12.57
N LYS A 38 -1.64 -13.85 -13.86
CA LYS A 38 -0.85 -14.90 -14.52
C LYS A 38 0.58 -14.96 -13.99
N LEU A 39 1.11 -13.83 -13.51
CA LEU A 39 2.46 -13.76 -12.94
C LEU A 39 2.63 -14.68 -11.72
N PHE A 40 1.55 -15.05 -11.04
CA PHE A 40 1.59 -15.89 -9.84
C PHE A 40 1.52 -17.39 -10.13
N ALA A 41 1.55 -17.80 -11.40
CA ALA A 41 1.60 -19.20 -11.76
C ALA A 41 2.84 -19.88 -11.15
N GLY A 42 2.61 -20.90 -10.31
CA GLY A 42 3.68 -21.62 -9.59
C GLY A 42 4.30 -20.85 -8.41
N ALA A 43 3.78 -19.66 -8.09
CA ALA A 43 4.24 -18.89 -6.94
C ALA A 43 3.84 -19.54 -5.61
N THR A 44 4.63 -19.30 -4.56
CA THR A 44 4.22 -19.65 -3.20
C THR A 44 3.33 -18.53 -2.66
N VAL A 45 2.13 -18.89 -2.22
CA VAL A 45 1.15 -17.93 -1.70
C VAL A 45 0.79 -18.28 -0.26
N ALA A 46 0.92 -17.30 0.63
CA ALA A 46 0.54 -17.40 2.03
C ALA A 46 -0.48 -16.32 2.42
N ALA A 47 -1.28 -16.61 3.44
CA ALA A 47 -2.13 -15.59 4.06
C ALA A 47 -1.26 -14.56 4.81
N ALA A 48 -1.67 -13.30 4.75
CA ALA A 48 -1.03 -12.20 5.46
C ALA A 48 -2.11 -11.21 5.94
N THR A 49 -1.68 -10.17 6.67
CA THR A 49 -2.51 -9.02 7.05
C THR A 49 -1.72 -7.75 6.76
N MET A 50 -2.40 -6.73 6.24
CA MET A 50 -1.80 -5.40 5.98
C MET A 50 -2.85 -4.34 6.32
N SER A 51 -2.50 -3.34 7.14
CA SER A 51 -3.45 -2.34 7.64
C SER A 51 -4.74 -2.94 8.26
N GLY A 52 -4.62 -4.08 8.96
CA GLY A 52 -5.76 -4.79 9.55
C GLY A 52 -6.70 -5.49 8.56
N LYS A 53 -6.39 -5.47 7.26
CA LYS A 53 -7.19 -6.12 6.21
C LYS A 53 -6.55 -7.44 5.76
N PRO A 54 -7.36 -8.39 5.24
CA PRO A 54 -6.83 -9.61 4.63
C PRO A 54 -5.86 -9.29 3.51
N ALA A 55 -4.69 -9.92 3.54
CA ALA A 55 -3.65 -9.75 2.54
C ALA A 55 -3.11 -11.10 2.07
N LYS A 56 -2.32 -11.07 0.99
CA LYS A 56 -1.57 -12.22 0.50
C LYS A 56 -0.10 -11.85 0.41
N LYS A 57 0.75 -12.77 0.89
CA LYS A 57 2.19 -12.76 0.61
C LYS A 57 2.45 -13.75 -0.52
N ILE A 58 3.03 -13.27 -1.61
CA ILE A 58 3.33 -14.02 -2.82
C ILE A 58 4.84 -13.99 -3.04
N ILE A 59 5.47 -15.15 -3.19
CA ILE A 59 6.86 -15.28 -3.61
C ILE A 59 6.84 -15.89 -5.01
N LEU A 60 7.33 -15.14 -6.00
CA LEU A 60 7.33 -15.60 -7.39
C LEU A 60 8.18 -16.88 -7.53
N ALA A 61 7.79 -17.75 -8.47
CA ALA A 61 8.40 -19.06 -8.65
C ALA A 61 9.90 -18.99 -8.96
N ASP A 62 10.35 -17.93 -9.63
CA ASP A 62 11.74 -17.67 -9.96
C ASP A 62 12.53 -17.01 -8.81
N GLY A 63 11.87 -16.70 -7.69
CA GLY A 63 12.46 -16.03 -6.52
C GLY A 63 12.82 -14.56 -6.77
N SER A 64 12.46 -13.99 -7.93
CA SER A 64 12.87 -12.63 -8.32
C SER A 64 12.17 -11.54 -7.52
N LYS A 65 11.02 -11.84 -6.92
CA LYS A 65 10.18 -10.86 -6.24
C LYS A 65 9.34 -11.50 -5.14
N THR A 66 9.22 -10.78 -4.02
CA THR A 66 8.21 -11.05 -2.98
C THR A 66 7.21 -9.91 -2.94
N ILE A 67 5.92 -10.20 -2.90
CA ILE A 67 4.84 -9.21 -2.95
C ILE A 67 3.94 -9.43 -1.74
N VAL A 68 3.64 -8.37 -1.00
CA VAL A 68 2.51 -8.37 -0.06
C VAL A 68 1.45 -7.42 -0.59
N GLY A 69 0.20 -7.87 -0.67
CA GLY A 69 -0.88 -7.02 -1.18
C GLY A 69 -2.21 -7.21 -0.48
N THR A 70 -2.96 -6.11 -0.38
CA THR A 70 -4.34 -6.04 0.13
C THR A 70 -5.21 -5.23 -0.82
N ILE A 71 -6.52 -5.38 -0.71
CA ILE A 71 -7.49 -4.61 -1.49
C ILE A 71 -8.38 -3.82 -0.53
N ASP A 72 -8.57 -2.55 -0.84
CA ASP A 72 -9.53 -1.68 -0.17
C ASP A 72 -10.17 -0.72 -1.18
N GLN A 73 -11.49 -0.56 -1.10
CA GLN A 73 -12.26 0.35 -1.97
C GLN A 73 -11.88 0.24 -3.46
N ASP A 74 -11.84 -0.99 -4.00
CA ASP A 74 -11.47 -1.30 -5.40
C ASP A 74 -10.04 -0.89 -5.81
N ILE A 75 -9.18 -0.55 -4.83
CA ILE A 75 -7.76 -0.29 -5.01
C ILE A 75 -6.94 -1.46 -4.47
N LEU A 76 -6.02 -1.97 -5.28
CA LEU A 76 -4.98 -2.91 -4.88
C LEU A 76 -3.74 -2.15 -4.43
N PHE A 77 -3.38 -2.34 -3.17
CA PHE A 77 -2.14 -1.85 -2.58
C PHE A 77 -1.13 -3.00 -2.54
N THR A 78 0.08 -2.77 -3.06
CA THR A 78 1.17 -3.75 -2.97
C THR A 78 2.44 -3.16 -2.41
N VAL A 79 3.19 -3.97 -1.67
CA VAL A 79 4.58 -3.75 -1.27
C VAL A 79 5.41 -4.86 -1.89
N GLU A 80 6.20 -4.52 -2.90
CA GLU A 80 7.01 -5.43 -3.70
C GLU A 80 8.47 -5.31 -3.30
N ALA A 81 9.13 -6.42 -3.00
CA ALA A 81 10.56 -6.51 -2.75
C ALA A 81 11.25 -7.21 -3.91
N LEU A 82 12.31 -6.58 -4.43
CA LEU A 82 13.27 -7.17 -5.37
C LEU A 82 14.50 -7.61 -4.55
N PRO A 83 14.56 -8.88 -4.09
CA PRO A 83 15.38 -9.28 -2.97
C PRO A 83 16.78 -9.70 -3.40
N THR A 84 17.54 -8.84 -4.10
CA THR A 84 18.94 -9.13 -4.44
C THR A 84 19.79 -9.30 -3.18
N ASP A 85 19.66 -8.38 -2.22
CA ASP A 85 20.00 -8.62 -0.81
C ASP A 85 18.76 -9.03 -0.02
N ALA A 86 18.42 -10.33 -0.08
CA ALA A 86 17.15 -10.84 0.41
C ALA A 86 16.93 -10.61 1.92
N LEU A 87 17.97 -10.72 2.76
CA LEU A 87 17.83 -10.52 4.20
C LEU A 87 17.49 -9.07 4.53
N TYR A 88 18.17 -8.12 3.88
CA TYR A 88 17.91 -6.71 4.06
C TYR A 88 16.50 -6.35 3.56
N TRP A 89 16.20 -6.65 2.29
CA TRP A 89 14.95 -6.21 1.67
C TRP A 89 13.70 -6.90 2.24
N ASN A 90 13.79 -8.18 2.64
CA ASN A 90 12.67 -8.83 3.32
C ASN A 90 12.37 -8.16 4.67
N ARG A 91 13.40 -7.75 5.42
CA ARG A 91 13.21 -7.02 6.68
C ARG A 91 12.56 -5.66 6.45
N ILE A 92 12.97 -4.93 5.43
CA ILE A 92 12.35 -3.64 5.08
C ILE A 92 10.91 -3.84 4.62
N GLN A 93 10.62 -4.85 3.78
CA GLN A 93 9.26 -5.18 3.36
C GLN A 93 8.36 -5.51 4.56
N ASP A 94 8.83 -6.35 5.47
CA ASP A 94 8.07 -6.74 6.65
C ASP A 94 7.81 -5.51 7.55
N MET A 95 8.78 -4.62 7.72
CA MET A 95 8.61 -3.36 8.46
C MET A 95 7.53 -2.48 7.82
N ILE A 96 7.63 -2.21 6.52
CA ILE A 96 6.66 -1.37 5.79
C ILE A 96 5.26 -1.98 5.87
N THR A 97 5.14 -3.30 5.65
CA THR A 97 3.86 -4.01 5.68
C THR A 97 3.22 -3.93 7.07
N GLN A 98 3.99 -4.08 8.14
CA GLN A 98 3.49 -4.03 9.52
C GLN A 98 3.09 -2.61 9.94
N SER A 99 3.79 -1.59 9.45
CA SER A 99 3.46 -0.19 9.73
C SER A 99 2.46 0.42 8.75
N PHE A 100 2.02 -0.32 7.74
CA PHE A 100 1.16 0.21 6.68
C PHE A 100 -0.21 0.56 7.24
N THR A 101 -0.68 1.78 7.00
CA THR A 101 -2.00 2.27 7.40
C THR A 101 -2.73 2.88 6.22
N LEU A 102 -3.96 2.45 6.00
CA LEU A 102 -4.87 3.07 5.04
C LEU A 102 -5.68 4.17 5.74
N THR A 103 -5.60 5.38 5.21
CA THR A 103 -6.40 6.52 5.66
C THR A 103 -7.46 6.82 4.60
N SER A 104 -8.72 6.85 5.00
CA SER A 104 -9.77 7.39 4.13
C SER A 104 -9.50 8.89 3.90
N PRO A 105 -9.72 9.42 2.68
CA PRO A 105 -9.75 10.86 2.51
C PRO A 105 -10.84 11.40 3.43
N GLN A 106 -10.46 12.31 4.33
CA GLN A 106 -11.40 12.96 5.24
C GLN A 106 -12.39 13.71 4.36
N GLN A 107 -13.61 13.20 4.28
CA GLN A 107 -14.71 13.96 3.72
C GLN A 107 -14.90 15.13 4.69
N GLU A 108 -14.58 16.35 4.28
CA GLU A 108 -14.93 17.53 5.06
C GLU A 108 -16.45 17.52 5.22
N THR A 109 -16.93 17.03 6.36
CA THR A 109 -18.31 17.22 6.75
C THR A 109 -18.42 18.67 7.14
N GLY A 110 -18.76 19.51 6.16
CA GLY A 110 -19.36 20.81 6.40
C GLY A 110 -20.64 20.62 7.21
N THR A 111 -20.52 20.63 8.53
CA THR A 111 -21.63 20.74 9.46
C THR A 111 -21.50 22.07 10.18
N GLY A 112 -22.16 23.07 9.61
CA GLY A 112 -22.56 24.26 10.35
C GLY A 112 -23.63 23.92 11.39
N ALA A 113 -23.66 24.77 12.42
CA ALA A 113 -24.64 24.95 13.50
C ALA A 113 -24.31 24.36 14.89
N GLU A 114 -23.54 25.19 15.63
CA GLU A 114 -23.75 25.67 17.02
C GLU A 114 -23.71 24.66 18.20
N SER A 115 -22.66 24.74 19.04
CA SER A 115 -22.61 25.68 20.18
C SER A 115 -21.44 25.42 21.15
N SER A 116 -20.72 26.50 21.49
CA SER A 116 -19.96 26.74 22.73
C SER A 116 -18.61 26.06 22.99
N ALA A 117 -17.53 26.66 22.51
CA ALA A 117 -16.40 27.18 23.31
C ALA A 117 -15.28 27.65 22.35
N ALA A 118 -14.88 28.91 22.49
CA ALA A 118 -13.91 29.58 21.63
C ALA A 118 -12.49 29.03 21.84
N GLU A 119 -11.88 28.50 20.78
CA GLU A 119 -10.45 28.65 20.49
C GLU A 119 -10.33 29.02 19.01
N GLU A 120 -9.92 30.26 18.74
CA GLU A 120 -9.56 30.74 17.40
C GLU A 120 -8.40 29.90 16.85
N PHE A 121 -8.69 29.03 15.89
CA PHE A 121 -7.68 28.59 14.94
C PHE A 121 -7.68 29.59 13.79
N VAL A 122 -6.66 30.43 13.77
CA VAL A 122 -6.37 31.36 12.68
C VAL A 122 -5.97 30.55 11.46
N ASP A 123 -6.75 30.66 10.39
CA ASP A 123 -6.49 30.08 9.08
C ASP A 123 -5.56 31.03 8.30
N GLU A 124 -4.31 30.62 8.10
CA GLU A 124 -3.24 31.43 7.48
C GLU A 124 -3.11 31.23 5.96
N GLU A 125 -4.21 31.07 5.21
CA GLU A 125 -4.16 31.18 3.74
C GLU A 125 -5.30 32.03 3.15
N GLU A 126 -5.28 33.35 3.39
CA GLU A 126 -5.87 34.33 2.47
C GLU A 126 -4.78 34.91 1.56
N VAL A 127 -4.62 34.34 0.37
CA VAL A 127 -3.78 34.93 -0.70
C VAL A 127 -4.65 35.92 -1.48
N VAL A 128 -4.55 37.20 -1.12
CA VAL A 128 -5.17 38.29 -1.88
C VAL A 128 -4.41 38.47 -3.20
N GLN A 129 -5.11 38.41 -4.33
CA GLN A 129 -4.70 39.07 -5.57
C GLN A 129 -5.90 39.74 -6.26
#